data_AF-A0AAT9JYG5-F1
#
_entry.id   AF-A0AAT9JYG5-F1
#
_cell.length_a   1.000
_cell.length_b   1.000
_cell.length_c   1.000
_cell.angle_alpha   90.00
_cell.angle_beta   90.00
_cell.angle_gamma   90.00
#
_symmetry.space_group_name_H-M   'P 1'
#
loop_
_entity.id
_entity.type
_entity.pdbx_description
1 polymer ?
#
loop_
_entity_poly.entity_id
_entity_poly.type
_entity_poly.pdbx_seq_one_letter_code
_entity_poly.pdbx_strand_id
1 'polypeptide(L)' 'MNWTAAAEQRLKEIPFFVRPAARKKIEKFASDRGLTEIDETVYEQAKAQFGSQ' A
#
# COMPACT_ATOMS: atom_id res chain seq x y z
N MET A 1 10.20 -2.27 -3.62
CA MET A 1 9.85 -1.19 -2.68
C MET A 1 10.23 -1.58 -1.28
N ASN A 2 10.75 -0.63 -0.50
CA ASN A 2 10.83 -0.75 0.95
C ASN A 2 9.42 -0.55 1.53
N TRP A 3 9.02 -1.37 2.48
CA TRP A 3 7.80 -1.14 3.25
C TRP A 3 8.21 -0.83 4.68
N THR A 4 7.68 0.23 5.26
CA THR A 4 7.93 0.53 6.67
C THR A 4 7.10 -0.40 7.55
N ALA A 5 7.56 -0.63 8.79
CA ALA A 5 6.86 -1.48 9.73
C ALA A 5 5.39 -1.04 9.93
N ALA A 6 5.13 0.27 9.91
CA ALA A 6 3.79 0.83 10.00
C ALA A 6 2.91 0.42 8.80
N ALA A 7 3.41 0.58 7.57
CA ALA A 7 2.69 0.17 6.36
C ALA A 7 2.45 -1.35 6.32
N GLU A 8 3.42 -2.16 6.75
CA GLU A 8 3.27 -3.62 6.85
C GLU A 8 2.22 -4.03 7.89
N GLN A 9 2.14 -3.32 9.03
CA GLN A 9 1.09 -3.57 10.03
C GLN A 9 -0.31 -3.32 9.45
N ARG A 10 -0.52 -2.21 8.73
CA ARG A 10 -1.80 -1.95 8.07
C ARG A 10 -2.11 -2.97 6.98
N LEU A 11 -1.09 -3.41 6.23
CA LEU A 11 -1.24 -4.48 5.24
C LEU A 11 -1.62 -5.82 5.90
N LYS A 12 -1.21 -6.04 7.15
CA LYS A 12 -1.58 -7.24 7.92
C LYS A 12 -3.05 -7.26 8.32
N GLU A 13 -3.68 -6.10 8.51
CA GLU A 13 -5.12 -5.99 8.78
C GLU A 13 -5.98 -6.37 7.57
N ILE A 14 -5.44 -6.24 6.36
CA ILE A 14 -6.13 -6.67 5.14
C ILE A 14 -6.16 -8.21 5.07
N PRO A 15 -7.32 -8.82 4.77
CA PRO A 15 -7.43 -10.26 4.59
C PRO A 15 -6.43 -10.81 3.55
N PHE A 16 -5.90 -12.01 3.80
CA PHE A 16 -4.81 -12.57 2.99
C PHE A 16 -5.13 -12.72 1.50
N PHE A 17 -6.40 -12.89 1.13
CA PHE A 17 -6.83 -13.04 -0.27
C PHE A 17 -6.81 -11.71 -1.04
N VAL A 18 -7.05 -10.58 -0.36
CA VAL A 18 -6.97 -9.23 -0.95
C VAL A 18 -5.60 -8.59 -0.78
N ARG A 19 -4.77 -9.10 0.15
CA ARG A 19 -3.43 -8.58 0.44
C ARG A 19 -2.52 -8.48 -0.81
N PRO A 20 -2.41 -9.47 -1.70
CA PRO A 20 -1.56 -9.38 -2.89
C PRO A 20 -2.04 -8.28 -3.85
N ALA A 21 -3.35 -8.13 -4.01
CA ALA A 21 -3.95 -7.10 -4.85
C ALA A 21 -3.70 -5.69 -4.27
N ALA A 22 -3.92 -5.53 -2.96
CA ALA A 22 -3.64 -4.28 -2.25
C ALA A 22 -2.15 -3.91 -2.36
N ARG A 23 -1.25 -4.83 -2.01
CA ARG A 23 0.21 -4.61 -2.07
C ARG A 23 0.64 -4.15 -3.46
N LYS A 24 0.22 -4.86 -4.51
CA LYS A 24 0.60 -4.56 -5.89
C LYS A 24 0.11 -3.19 -6.36
N LYS A 25 -1.09 -2.78 -5.94
CA LYS A 25 -1.60 -1.43 -6.26
C LYS A 25 -0.84 -0.33 -5.49
N ILE A 26 -0.49 -0.56 -4.22
CA ILE A 26 0.27 0.40 -3.40
C ILE A 26 1.70 0.55 -3.96
N GLU A 27 2.32 -0.57 -4.34
CA GLU A 27 3.62 -0.56 -5.03
C GLU A 27 3.54 0.21 -6.35
N LYS A 28 2.49 0.01 -7.15
CA LYS A 28 2.29 0.78 -8.38
C LYS A 28 2.12 2.28 -8.10
N PHE A 29 1.33 2.64 -7.10
CA PHE A 29 1.12 4.03 -6.69
C PHE A 29 2.41 4.71 -6.23
N ALA A 30 3.22 4.01 -5.43
CA ALA A 30 4.53 4.49 -5.02
C ALA A 30 5.47 4.66 -6.22
N SER A 31 5.52 3.66 -7.11
CA SER A 31 6.37 3.71 -8.31
C SER A 31 6.02 4.86 -9.25
N ASP A 32 4.73 5.11 -9.44
CA ASP A 32 4.21 6.20 -10.29
C ASP A 32 4.65 7.57 -9.79
N ARG A 33 4.76 7.71 -8.46
CA ARG A 33 5.24 8.93 -7.79
C ARG A 33 6.76 8.98 -7.62
N GLY A 34 7.50 8.00 -8.12
CA GLY A 34 8.95 7.89 -7.91
C GLY A 34 9.35 7.56 -6.47
N LEU A 35 8.41 7.07 -5.66
CA LEU A 35 8.65 6.66 -4.27
C LEU A 35 9.19 5.22 -4.26
N THR A 36 10.34 5.04 -3.63
CA THR A 36 10.99 3.73 -3.45
C THR A 36 10.60 3.08 -2.12
N GLU A 37 10.05 3.87 -1.19
CA GLU A 37 9.59 3.49 0.13
C GLU A 37 8.08 3.71 0.28
N ILE A 38 7.42 2.74 0.92
CA ILE A 38 6.00 2.74 1.23
C ILE A 38 5.89 2.88 2.74
N ASP A 39 5.65 4.12 3.16
CA ASP A 39 5.31 4.45 4.53
C ASP A 39 3.79 4.40 4.77
N GLU A 40 3.34 4.50 6.02
CA GLU A 40 1.93 4.61 6.40
C GLU A 40 1.21 5.68 5.58
N THR A 41 1.86 6.82 5.33
CA THR A 41 1.28 7.92 4.53
C THR A 41 1.03 7.52 3.07
N VAL A 42 1.92 6.74 2.47
CA VAL A 42 1.78 6.25 1.09
C VAL A 42 0.71 5.18 1.03
N TYR A 43 0.70 4.28 2.02
CA TYR A 43 -0.30 3.25 2.19
C TYR A 43 -1.72 3.85 2.31
N GLU A 44 -1.91 4.86 3.17
CA GLU A 44 -3.20 5.51 3.38
C GLU A 44 -3.70 6.21 2.10
N GLN A 45 -2.82 6.95 1.42
CA GLN A 45 -3.17 7.60 0.16
C GLN A 45 -3.54 6.59 -0.94
N ALA A 46 -2.79 5.51 -1.06
CA ALA A 46 -3.09 4.44 -1.98
C ALA A 46 -4.42 3.74 -1.61
N LYS A 47 -4.63 3.47 -0.33
CA LYS A 47 -5.87 2.87 0.21
C LYS A 47 -7.10 3.72 -0.06
N ALA A 48 -7.00 5.04 0.09
CA ALA A 48 -8.08 5.97 -0.24
C ALA A 48 -8.51 5.87 -1.72
N GLN A 49 -7.55 5.64 -2.63
CA GLN A 49 -7.87 5.37 -4.04
C GLN A 49 -8.52 3.99 -4.27
N PHE A 50 -8.30 3.00 -3.41
CA PHE A 50 -8.90 1.67 -3.56
C PHE A 50 -10.33 1.55 -3.07
N GLY A 51 -10.72 2.33 -2.06
CA GLY A 51 -12.07 2.29 -1.48
C GLY A 51 -13.12 3.07 -2.26
N SER A 52 -12.73 3.77 -3.34
CA SER A 52 -13.58 4.70 -4.08
C SER A 52 -14.13 4.15 -5.40
N GLN A 53 -14.18 2.83 -5.61
CA GLN A 53 -14.81 2.21 -6.78
C GLN A 53 -15.68 1.01 -6.40
#